data_AF-A0A5A8E9E0-F1
#
_entry.id   AF-A0A5A8E9E0-F1
#
_cell.length_a   1.000
_cell.length_b   1.000
_cell.length_c   1.000
_cell.angle_alpha   90.00
_cell.angle_beta   90.00
_cell.angle_gamma   90.00
#
_symmetry.space_group_name_H-M   'P 1'
#
loop_
_entity.id
_entity.type
_entity.pdbx_description
1 polymer ?
#
loop_
_entity_poly.entity_id
_entity_poly.type
_entity_poly.pdbx_seq_one_letter_code
_entity_poly.pdbx_strand_id
1 'polypeptide(L)'
;MYTLSGSPDAVLPALAVADFGGVAINFSGVTTGDAVLIGPEGTISGASAVARFLSRCSGTSAAGRGGFEAAKFDSWVSFAFERLMSAPVAAVLDKSRAMLAALVNNGIRYSPSQDKLRADLGRVEAFTAAMAELDAHLTASTFLQGESISASDVVVAAAAYDIFTLVVTQGGASAATPAARRWFETVLATSPLAAAADRARLRRGGAPREGGQIDVRPRAAEISAMADLSVALNAGQRKKASQRDAEKDKKEAAAAAAGTAPAAAAASSADASAPVAVAAVAATASQPSSNTAEPIGRDASIAKALAAIEAAGLPAASYALHTHTPAMNMEDLRAVSGHAGALCKNLFLKAKKARAGDPTDSRMWLLLARDETKTDLKAIGAALGYGKVQVRFGADKDLLENLGARKGEVSPLAAVNDTALRVRIAFDETLAGETAPLVLHPLTNEASIAMPLADLRAYLAHTGHEVVDIKCTA
;
A
#
# COMPACT_ATOMS: atom_id res chain seq x y z
N MET A 1 6.40 -8.20 37.93
CA MET A 1 5.97 -7.29 36.84
C MET A 1 5.19 -8.12 35.84
N TYR A 2 4.00 -7.68 35.42
CA TYR A 2 3.24 -8.43 34.40
C TYR A 2 3.68 -7.98 33.00
N THR A 3 3.42 -8.77 31.95
CA THR A 3 3.80 -8.48 30.56
C THR A 3 2.68 -8.96 29.64
N LEU A 4 2.21 -8.12 28.72
CA LEU A 4 1.09 -8.44 27.82
C LEU A 4 1.60 -8.69 26.40
N SER A 5 1.63 -9.94 25.98
CA SER A 5 1.87 -10.29 24.58
C SER A 5 0.66 -9.87 23.72
N GLY A 6 0.87 -8.97 22.75
CA GLY A 6 -0.12 -8.56 21.75
C GLY A 6 0.44 -7.65 20.67
N SER A 7 -0.33 -7.44 19.58
CA SER A 7 0.01 -6.48 18.52
C SER A 7 -0.12 -5.08 19.08
N PRO A 8 0.80 -4.14 18.79
CA PRO A 8 0.66 -2.75 19.23
C PRO A 8 -0.65 -2.11 18.74
N ASP A 9 -1.27 -2.66 17.69
CA ASP A 9 -2.54 -2.21 17.13
C ASP A 9 -3.77 -2.92 17.72
N ALA A 10 -3.58 -3.86 18.67
CA ALA A 10 -4.69 -4.58 19.29
C ALA A 10 -5.32 -3.77 20.43
N VAL A 11 -6.62 -3.95 20.64
CA VAL A 11 -7.39 -3.09 21.53
C VAL A 11 -7.24 -3.45 23.02
N LEU A 12 -6.77 -4.66 23.35
CA LEU A 12 -6.41 -5.04 24.73
C LEU A 12 -5.14 -4.34 25.25
N PRO A 13 -4.08 -4.20 24.45
CA PRO A 13 -3.00 -3.25 24.70
C PRO A 13 -3.46 -1.83 25.06
N ALA A 14 -4.51 -1.32 24.40
CA ALA A 14 -5.09 -0.02 24.70
C ALA A 14 -5.77 0.05 26.07
N LEU A 15 -6.51 -1.01 26.44
CA LEU A 15 -7.07 -1.19 27.78
C LEU A 15 -5.97 -1.19 28.84
N ALA A 16 -4.89 -1.93 28.63
CA ALA A 16 -3.82 -2.06 29.60
C ALA A 16 -3.11 -0.72 29.88
N VAL A 17 -2.89 0.11 28.85
CA VAL A 17 -2.24 1.44 28.98
C VAL A 17 -3.14 2.48 29.68
N ALA A 18 -4.45 2.19 29.82
CA ALA A 18 -5.46 3.16 30.20
C ALA A 18 -5.40 3.62 31.66
N ASP A 19 -5.39 2.71 32.64
CA ASP A 19 -5.38 3.09 34.06
C ASP A 19 -5.30 1.86 34.99
N PHE A 20 -4.18 1.13 34.98
CA PHE A 20 -4.02 -0.06 35.84
C PHE A 20 -2.84 0.07 36.79
N GLY A 21 -2.89 1.06 37.70
CA GLY A 21 -2.28 1.01 39.04
C GLY A 21 -0.90 0.35 39.17
N GLY A 22 0.05 0.66 38.28
CA GLY A 22 1.43 0.15 38.37
C GLY A 22 1.73 -1.16 37.64
N VAL A 23 0.84 -1.66 36.77
CA VAL A 23 1.15 -2.77 35.86
C VAL A 23 1.93 -2.24 34.66
N ALA A 24 3.26 -2.44 34.65
CA ALA A 24 4.07 -2.17 33.46
C ALA A 24 3.68 -3.14 32.34
N ILE A 25 3.49 -2.64 31.12
CA ILE A 25 3.00 -3.43 29.99
C ILE A 25 4.05 -3.38 28.88
N ASN A 26 4.55 -4.56 28.52
CA ASN A 26 5.50 -4.78 27.43
C ASN A 26 4.82 -5.63 26.36
N PHE A 27 4.92 -5.24 25.08
CA PHE A 27 4.11 -5.76 23.96
C PHE A 27 4.88 -6.78 23.09
N SER A 28 4.23 -7.90 22.74
CA SER A 28 4.72 -8.84 21.71
C SER A 28 3.59 -9.47 20.86
N GLY A 29 3.57 -9.17 19.56
CA GLY A 29 2.48 -9.35 18.57
C GLY A 29 1.46 -10.49 18.71
N VAL A 30 0.16 -10.16 18.74
CA VAL A 30 -1.02 -10.97 18.34
C VAL A 30 -2.32 -10.13 18.12
N THR A 31 -3.20 -10.62 17.25
CA THR A 31 -4.62 -10.26 17.04
C THR A 31 -5.54 -10.77 18.17
N THR A 32 -6.81 -10.35 18.16
CA THR A 32 -7.84 -10.42 19.24
C THR A 32 -8.11 -11.78 19.91
N GLY A 33 -7.49 -12.88 19.47
CA GLY A 33 -7.62 -14.23 20.04
C GLY A 33 -6.53 -14.65 21.03
N ASP A 34 -5.27 -14.21 20.84
CA ASP A 34 -4.13 -14.78 21.59
C ASP A 34 -3.52 -13.79 22.59
N ALA A 35 -4.35 -12.99 23.27
CA ALA A 35 -3.85 -12.14 24.35
C ALA A 35 -3.30 -13.02 25.48
N VAL A 36 -2.03 -12.80 25.84
CA VAL A 36 -1.36 -13.53 26.91
C VAL A 36 -0.77 -12.55 27.90
N LEU A 37 -1.20 -12.63 29.16
CA LEU A 37 -0.64 -11.89 30.28
C LEU A 37 0.29 -12.80 31.08
N ILE A 38 1.58 -12.46 31.09
CA ILE A 38 2.63 -13.17 31.82
C ILE A 38 2.85 -12.45 33.13
N GLY A 39 2.68 -13.13 34.26
CA GLY A 39 2.88 -12.58 35.60
C GLY A 39 3.84 -13.43 36.44
N PRO A 40 4.21 -12.94 37.64
CA PRO A 40 5.04 -13.71 38.58
C PRO A 40 4.36 -15.01 39.05
N GLU A 41 3.03 -15.04 39.07
CA GLU A 41 2.20 -16.19 39.47
C GLU A 41 1.97 -17.19 38.32
N GLY A 42 2.40 -16.85 37.10
CA GLY A 42 2.13 -17.64 35.89
C GLY A 42 1.44 -16.85 34.79
N THR A 43 0.88 -17.57 33.82
CA THR A 43 0.37 -17.02 32.56
C THR A 43 -1.16 -17.10 32.47
N ILE A 44 -1.80 -16.01 32.08
CA ILE A 44 -3.23 -15.93 31.77
C ILE A 44 -3.38 -15.77 30.26
N SER A 45 -4.07 -16.72 29.63
CA SER A 45 -4.28 -16.73 28.18
C SER A 45 -5.74 -16.45 27.82
N GLY A 46 -5.93 -15.76 26.70
CA GLY A 46 -7.24 -15.41 26.17
C GLY A 46 -7.67 -14.01 26.59
N ALA A 47 -8.14 -13.23 25.61
CA ALA A 47 -8.57 -11.84 25.79
C ALA A 47 -9.62 -11.66 26.89
N SER A 48 -10.57 -12.60 26.99
CA SER A 48 -11.63 -12.56 28.01
C SER A 48 -11.12 -12.82 29.42
N ALA A 49 -10.14 -13.71 29.60
CA ALA A 49 -9.52 -14.00 30.90
C ALA A 49 -8.62 -12.85 31.35
N VAL A 50 -7.84 -12.28 30.42
CA VAL A 50 -7.01 -11.10 30.68
C VAL A 50 -7.88 -9.90 31.07
N ALA A 51 -8.98 -9.63 30.37
CA ALA A 51 -9.89 -8.52 30.71
C ALA A 51 -10.47 -8.66 32.13
N ARG A 52 -10.85 -9.88 32.53
CA ARG A 52 -11.34 -10.19 33.89
C ARG A 52 -10.29 -10.05 34.97
N PHE A 53 -9.04 -10.43 34.66
CA PHE A 53 -7.94 -10.25 35.60
C PHE A 53 -7.64 -8.76 35.81
N LEU A 54 -7.53 -8.00 34.71
CA LEU A 54 -7.22 -6.57 34.77
C LEU A 54 -8.31 -5.78 35.51
N SER A 55 -9.59 -6.08 35.27
CA SER A 55 -10.69 -5.39 35.97
C SER A 55 -10.71 -5.62 37.48
N ARG A 56 -10.13 -6.74 37.96
CA ARG A 56 -10.00 -7.08 39.38
C ARG A 56 -8.74 -6.48 40.01
N CYS A 57 -7.70 -6.19 39.21
CA CYS A 57 -6.45 -5.60 39.68
C CYS A 57 -6.51 -4.08 39.89
N SER A 58 -7.45 -3.37 39.23
CA SER A 58 -7.43 -1.90 39.22
C SER A 58 -7.68 -1.24 40.57
N GLY A 59 -8.27 -1.90 41.58
CA GLY A 59 -8.48 -1.31 42.93
C GLY A 59 -9.40 -0.06 42.97
N THR A 60 -9.66 0.58 41.84
CA THR A 60 -10.47 1.79 41.67
C THR A 60 -11.68 1.45 40.79
N SER A 61 -12.81 1.19 41.44
CA SER A 61 -14.21 1.26 40.97
C SER A 61 -14.62 0.73 39.57
N ALA A 62 -13.75 0.11 38.79
CA ALA A 62 -14.04 -0.31 37.41
C ALA A 62 -14.67 -1.71 37.34
N ALA A 63 -14.39 -2.56 38.34
CA ALA A 63 -15.31 -3.59 38.79
C ALA A 63 -16.03 -3.04 40.02
N GLY A 64 -17.34 -2.83 39.94
CA GLY A 64 -18.11 -2.22 41.03
C GLY A 64 -17.89 -2.94 42.37
N ARG A 65 -18.05 -2.21 43.47
CA ARG A 65 -17.61 -2.57 44.83
C ARG A 65 -18.31 -3.80 45.48
N GLY A 66 -18.85 -4.75 44.69
CA GLY A 66 -19.51 -5.96 45.17
C GLY A 66 -19.70 -7.05 44.08
N GLY A 67 -20.01 -8.28 44.50
CA GLY A 67 -20.08 -9.45 43.61
C GLY A 67 -21.07 -9.34 42.45
N PHE A 68 -22.14 -8.55 42.60
CA PHE A 68 -23.12 -8.33 41.54
C PHE A 68 -22.58 -7.50 40.37
N GLU A 69 -21.83 -6.42 40.65
CA GLU A 69 -21.23 -5.60 39.61
C GLU A 69 -20.06 -6.32 38.92
N ALA A 70 -19.32 -7.15 39.66
CA ALA A 70 -18.35 -8.06 39.06
C ALA A 70 -19.03 -9.08 38.11
N ALA A 71 -20.17 -9.64 38.48
CA ALA A 71 -20.94 -10.54 37.63
C ALA A 71 -21.49 -9.84 36.37
N LYS A 72 -21.97 -8.59 36.49
CA LYS A 72 -22.33 -7.76 35.33
C LYS A 72 -21.15 -7.49 34.41
N PHE A 73 -19.94 -7.31 34.96
CA PHE A 73 -18.74 -7.15 34.14
C PHE A 73 -18.46 -8.44 33.39
N ASP A 74 -18.46 -9.58 34.09
CA ASP A 74 -18.23 -10.88 33.50
C ASP A 74 -19.24 -11.22 32.40
N SER A 75 -20.51 -10.81 32.55
CA SER A 75 -21.54 -10.99 31.52
C SER A 75 -21.27 -10.14 30.27
N TRP A 76 -20.84 -8.89 30.43
CA TRP A 76 -20.48 -8.04 29.28
C TRP A 76 -19.21 -8.52 28.56
N VAL A 77 -18.25 -9.05 29.30
CA VAL A 77 -17.08 -9.71 28.70
C VAL A 77 -17.49 -10.93 27.88
N SER A 78 -18.35 -11.81 28.43
CA SER A 78 -18.85 -12.96 27.66
C SER A 78 -19.67 -12.51 26.45
N PHE A 79 -20.54 -11.50 26.60
CA PHE A 79 -21.25 -10.90 25.46
C PHE A 79 -20.29 -10.43 24.36
N ALA A 80 -19.21 -9.72 24.72
CA ALA A 80 -18.24 -9.21 23.76
C ALA A 80 -17.55 -10.32 22.96
N PHE A 81 -17.02 -11.35 23.64
CA PHE A 81 -16.16 -12.36 22.99
C PHE A 81 -16.92 -13.59 22.47
N GLU A 82 -18.06 -13.94 23.05
CA GLU A 82 -18.81 -15.14 22.65
C GLU A 82 -19.95 -14.83 21.68
N ARG A 83 -20.50 -13.61 21.72
CA ARG A 83 -21.65 -13.22 20.89
C ARG A 83 -21.26 -12.19 19.85
N LEU A 84 -20.78 -11.02 20.28
CA LEU A 84 -20.45 -9.91 19.38
C LEU A 84 -19.26 -10.25 18.47
N MET A 85 -18.18 -10.81 19.02
CA MET A 85 -17.01 -11.30 18.29
C MET A 85 -16.97 -12.83 18.21
N SER A 86 -18.14 -13.45 17.99
CA SER A 86 -18.24 -14.89 17.79
C SER A 86 -17.37 -15.37 16.61
N ALA A 87 -16.98 -16.65 16.62
CA ALA A 87 -16.12 -17.22 15.58
C ALA A 87 -16.59 -16.95 14.13
N PRO A 88 -17.89 -17.01 13.80
CA PRO A 88 -18.38 -16.64 12.46
C PRO A 88 -18.13 -15.16 12.12
N VAL A 89 -18.28 -14.26 13.09
CA VAL A 89 -18.04 -12.82 12.90
C VAL A 89 -16.55 -12.56 12.68
N ALA A 90 -15.70 -13.15 13.52
CA ALA A 90 -14.24 -13.06 13.38
C ALA A 90 -13.79 -13.58 12.01
N ALA A 91 -14.31 -14.73 11.56
CA ALA A 91 -13.96 -15.31 10.27
C ALA A 91 -14.36 -14.43 9.06
N VAL A 92 -15.44 -13.65 9.17
CA VAL A 92 -15.86 -12.68 8.15
C VAL A 92 -14.96 -11.45 8.16
N LEU A 93 -14.65 -10.93 9.34
CA LEU A 93 -13.80 -9.75 9.52
C LEU A 93 -12.36 -10.03 9.10
N ASP A 94 -11.74 -11.12 9.56
CA ASP A 94 -10.32 -11.43 9.33
C ASP A 94 -9.95 -11.49 7.83
N LYS A 95 -10.83 -12.06 7.01
CA LYS A 95 -10.62 -12.16 5.55
C LYS A 95 -10.50 -10.81 4.86
N SER A 96 -11.15 -9.78 5.42
CA SER A 96 -11.32 -8.47 4.76
C SER A 96 -10.69 -7.33 5.55
N ARG A 97 -10.24 -7.57 6.79
CA ARG A 97 -9.77 -6.56 7.75
C ARG A 97 -8.74 -5.60 7.17
N ALA A 98 -7.67 -6.13 6.58
CA ALA A 98 -6.59 -5.32 6.01
C ALA A 98 -7.06 -4.43 4.84
N MET A 99 -7.88 -4.99 3.96
CA MET A 99 -8.47 -4.25 2.83
C MET A 99 -9.41 -3.15 3.33
N LEU A 100 -10.28 -3.44 4.31
CA LEU A 100 -11.22 -2.46 4.86
C LEU A 100 -10.50 -1.33 5.56
N ALA A 101 -9.50 -1.66 6.39
CA ALA A 101 -8.65 -0.67 7.04
C ALA A 101 -8.00 0.24 5.99
N ALA A 102 -7.45 -0.33 4.91
CA ALA A 102 -6.90 0.45 3.81
C ALA A 102 -7.94 1.36 3.13
N LEU A 103 -9.15 0.86 2.84
CA LEU A 103 -10.22 1.66 2.23
C LEU A 103 -10.65 2.81 3.14
N VAL A 104 -10.89 2.53 4.42
CA VAL A 104 -11.32 3.51 5.42
C VAL A 104 -10.22 4.56 5.63
N ASN A 105 -8.96 4.14 5.73
CA ASN A 105 -7.79 5.02 5.85
C ASN A 105 -7.59 5.93 4.63
N ASN A 106 -7.97 5.47 3.43
CA ASN A 106 -7.94 6.27 2.22
C ASN A 106 -9.14 7.21 2.05
N GLY A 107 -10.06 7.28 3.02
CA GLY A 107 -11.27 8.10 2.93
C GLY A 107 -12.37 7.50 2.04
N ILE A 108 -12.23 6.24 1.62
CA ILE A 108 -13.21 5.53 0.79
C ILE A 108 -14.31 4.98 1.70
N ARG A 109 -15.57 5.24 1.31
CA ARG A 109 -16.79 4.80 2.00
C ARG A 109 -17.74 4.20 0.95
N TYR A 110 -18.53 3.20 1.33
CA TYR A 110 -19.52 2.55 0.45
C TYR A 110 -18.97 1.85 -0.80
N SER A 111 -17.74 1.32 -0.72
CA SER A 111 -17.22 0.47 -1.81
C SER A 111 -18.04 -0.82 -1.94
N PRO A 112 -18.13 -1.44 -3.13
CA PRO A 112 -18.80 -2.73 -3.31
C PRO A 112 -18.29 -3.81 -2.35
N SER A 113 -17.00 -3.78 -2.03
CA SER A 113 -16.38 -4.70 -1.07
C SER A 113 -16.84 -4.45 0.36
N GLN A 114 -17.01 -3.18 0.77
CA GLN A 114 -17.57 -2.82 2.08
C GLN A 114 -19.06 -3.19 2.18
N ASP A 115 -19.83 -2.97 1.10
CA ASP A 115 -21.25 -3.34 1.04
C ASP A 115 -21.45 -4.85 1.13
N LYS A 116 -20.66 -5.61 0.38
CA LYS A 116 -20.69 -7.08 0.42
C LYS A 116 -20.42 -7.59 1.83
N LEU A 117 -19.41 -7.06 2.50
CA LEU A 117 -19.09 -7.45 3.86
C LEU A 117 -20.21 -7.10 4.85
N ARG A 118 -20.79 -5.90 4.75
CA ARG A 118 -21.96 -5.52 5.55
C ARG A 118 -23.10 -6.50 5.36
N ALA A 119 -23.35 -6.93 4.13
CA ALA A 119 -24.35 -7.96 3.84
C ALA A 119 -23.96 -9.32 4.41
N ASP A 120 -22.70 -9.73 4.32
CA ASP A 120 -22.20 -11.01 4.85
C ASP A 120 -22.36 -11.06 6.38
N LEU A 121 -22.01 -9.99 7.10
CA LEU A 121 -22.25 -9.87 8.54
C LEU A 121 -23.74 -9.82 8.88
N GLY A 122 -24.55 -9.16 8.06
CA GLY A 122 -26.01 -9.14 8.21
C GLY A 122 -26.68 -10.51 8.07
N ARG A 123 -26.00 -11.50 7.46
CA ARG A 123 -26.47 -12.90 7.41
C ARG A 123 -26.06 -13.74 8.62
N VAL A 124 -25.18 -13.21 9.48
CA VAL A 124 -24.80 -13.89 10.72
C VAL A 124 -25.83 -13.53 11.79
N GLU A 125 -26.78 -14.44 12.05
CA GLU A 125 -27.87 -14.23 13.00
C GLU A 125 -27.37 -13.86 14.40
N ALA A 126 -26.32 -14.53 14.88
CA ALA A 126 -25.71 -14.23 16.18
C ALA A 126 -25.20 -12.78 16.27
N PHE A 127 -24.69 -12.23 15.17
CA PHE A 127 -24.20 -10.86 15.10
C PHE A 127 -25.34 -9.85 15.11
N THR A 128 -26.37 -10.06 14.27
CA THR A 128 -27.51 -9.15 14.20
C THR A 128 -28.28 -9.13 15.52
N ALA A 129 -28.44 -10.29 16.17
CA ALA A 129 -29.04 -10.39 17.50
C ALA A 129 -28.19 -9.67 18.57
N ALA A 130 -26.87 -9.86 18.57
CA ALA A 130 -25.98 -9.17 19.51
C ALA A 130 -26.02 -7.65 19.33
N MET A 131 -25.95 -7.16 18.09
CA MET A 131 -26.04 -5.72 17.80
C MET A 131 -27.38 -5.12 18.23
N ALA A 132 -28.49 -5.83 18.01
CA ALA A 132 -29.82 -5.39 18.45
C ALA A 132 -29.93 -5.36 19.98
N GLU A 133 -29.39 -6.34 20.69
CA GLU A 133 -29.36 -6.37 22.16
C GLU A 133 -28.52 -5.23 22.74
N LEU A 134 -27.34 -5.00 22.18
CA LEU A 134 -26.47 -3.89 22.60
C LEU A 134 -27.18 -2.55 22.41
N ASP A 135 -27.85 -2.35 21.28
CA ASP A 135 -28.57 -1.12 20.99
C ASP A 135 -29.80 -0.93 21.88
N ALA A 136 -30.55 -2.01 22.15
CA ALA A 136 -31.68 -1.98 23.07
C ALA A 136 -31.24 -1.61 24.49
N HIS A 137 -30.14 -2.20 24.98
CA HIS A 137 -29.56 -1.85 26.27
C HIS A 137 -29.15 -0.37 26.32
N LEU A 138 -28.47 0.11 25.29
CA LEU A 138 -27.96 1.49 25.22
C LEU A 138 -29.02 2.55 24.87
N THR A 139 -30.21 2.09 24.50
CA THR A 139 -31.41 2.91 24.41
C THR A 139 -31.99 3.16 25.81
N ALA A 140 -32.00 2.12 26.66
CA ALA A 140 -32.50 2.21 28.03
C ALA A 140 -31.46 2.81 29.01
N SER A 141 -30.18 2.65 28.72
CA SER A 141 -29.06 3.05 29.60
C SER A 141 -28.02 3.86 28.83
N THR A 142 -27.40 4.85 29.46
CA THR A 142 -26.34 5.65 28.81
C THR A 142 -25.06 4.82 28.58
N PHE A 143 -24.72 3.94 29.52
CA PHE A 143 -23.53 3.10 29.51
C PHE A 143 -23.87 1.65 29.90
N LEU A 144 -22.92 0.74 29.74
CA LEU A 144 -23.10 -0.68 30.04
C LEU A 144 -23.24 -0.95 31.53
N GLN A 145 -22.61 -0.13 32.37
CA GLN A 145 -22.78 -0.18 33.83
C GLN A 145 -22.81 1.23 34.42
N GLY A 146 -23.95 1.57 35.03
CA GLY A 146 -24.12 2.85 35.73
C GLY A 146 -24.24 4.05 34.78
N GLU A 147 -23.92 5.24 35.31
CA GLU A 147 -24.12 6.53 34.62
C GLU A 147 -22.81 7.13 34.05
N SER A 148 -21.70 6.43 34.22
CA SER A 148 -20.38 6.82 33.71
C SER A 148 -19.71 5.67 32.97
N ILE A 149 -18.71 5.97 32.15
CA ILE A 149 -17.91 4.97 31.44
C ILE A 149 -17.26 4.01 32.45
N SER A 150 -17.57 2.73 32.31
CA SER A 150 -17.07 1.64 33.14
C SER A 150 -16.02 0.80 32.38
N ALA A 151 -15.36 -0.14 33.07
CA ALA A 151 -14.48 -1.09 32.38
C ALA A 151 -15.24 -1.93 31.35
N SER A 152 -16.52 -2.23 31.58
CA SER A 152 -17.36 -2.94 30.61
C SER A 152 -17.50 -2.15 29.32
N ASP A 153 -17.71 -0.84 29.42
CA ASP A 153 -17.83 0.02 28.24
C ASP A 153 -16.56 -0.02 27.40
N VAL A 154 -15.39 0.08 28.05
CA VAL A 154 -14.11 0.05 27.34
C VAL A 154 -13.84 -1.33 26.73
N VAL A 155 -14.14 -2.43 27.42
CA VAL A 155 -13.93 -3.80 26.89
C VAL A 155 -14.87 -4.12 25.73
N VAL A 156 -16.14 -3.80 25.83
CA VAL A 156 -17.10 -4.06 24.75
C VAL A 156 -16.82 -3.14 23.57
N ALA A 157 -16.52 -1.85 23.79
CA ALA A 157 -16.13 -0.95 22.70
C ALA A 157 -14.84 -1.42 22.03
N ALA A 158 -13.89 -1.95 22.82
CA ALA A 158 -12.65 -2.51 22.30
C ALA A 158 -12.89 -3.71 21.37
N ALA A 159 -13.72 -4.66 21.80
CA ALA A 159 -14.09 -5.82 20.99
C ALA A 159 -14.88 -5.40 19.73
N ALA A 160 -15.76 -4.40 19.86
CA ALA A 160 -16.60 -3.90 18.78
C ALA A 160 -15.88 -2.95 17.81
N TYR A 161 -14.59 -2.70 18.02
CA TYR A 161 -13.88 -1.62 17.34
C TYR A 161 -13.92 -1.73 15.83
N ASP A 162 -13.52 -2.89 15.28
CA ASP A 162 -13.51 -3.14 13.84
C ASP A 162 -14.94 -3.11 13.26
N ILE A 163 -15.94 -3.53 14.05
CA ILE A 163 -17.35 -3.45 13.64
C ILE A 163 -17.76 -1.99 13.43
N PHE A 164 -17.55 -1.12 14.43
CA PHE A 164 -18.00 0.26 14.33
C PHE A 164 -17.13 1.15 13.42
N THR A 165 -15.86 0.80 13.22
CA THR A 165 -14.94 1.60 12.40
C THR A 165 -14.84 1.13 10.95
N LEU A 166 -14.89 -0.19 10.69
CA LEU A 166 -14.71 -0.76 9.36
C LEU A 166 -16.04 -1.12 8.67
N VAL A 167 -17.05 -1.48 9.46
CA VAL A 167 -18.32 -2.01 8.93
C VAL A 167 -19.43 -0.96 8.98
N VAL A 168 -19.66 -0.35 10.15
CA VAL A 168 -20.73 0.63 10.38
C VAL A 168 -20.24 2.05 10.08
N THR A 169 -19.64 2.27 8.91
CA THR A 169 -19.03 3.56 8.54
C THR A 169 -20.05 4.70 8.47
N GLN A 170 -19.68 5.89 8.96
CA GLN A 170 -20.50 7.12 8.98
C GLN A 170 -21.15 7.43 7.63
N GLY A 171 -22.49 7.55 7.61
CA GLY A 171 -23.20 8.31 6.56
C GLY A 171 -24.18 7.61 5.61
N GLY A 172 -24.58 6.33 5.78
CA GLY A 172 -25.35 5.68 4.70
C GLY A 172 -26.02 4.33 4.96
N ALA A 173 -25.81 3.70 6.11
CA ALA A 173 -26.58 2.52 6.54
C ALA A 173 -26.58 2.36 8.08
N SER A 174 -26.54 3.48 8.83
CA SER A 174 -26.49 3.49 10.31
C SER A 174 -27.87 3.65 10.96
N ALA A 175 -28.94 3.14 10.34
CA ALA A 175 -30.28 3.26 10.91
C ALA A 175 -30.63 2.15 11.92
N ALA A 176 -29.90 1.02 11.94
CA ALA A 176 -30.30 -0.13 12.74
C ALA A 176 -29.90 -0.05 14.22
N THR A 177 -28.80 0.64 14.57
CA THR A 177 -28.28 0.70 15.95
C THR A 177 -27.76 2.09 16.36
N PRO A 178 -28.62 3.12 16.41
CA PRO A 178 -28.22 4.49 16.69
C PRO A 178 -27.69 4.71 18.11
N ALA A 179 -28.22 4.01 19.11
CA ALA A 179 -27.81 4.17 20.50
C ALA A 179 -26.42 3.57 20.74
N ALA A 180 -26.17 2.39 20.17
CA ALA A 180 -24.86 1.74 20.19
C ALA A 180 -23.80 2.57 19.46
N ARG A 181 -24.16 3.20 18.33
CA ARG A 181 -23.25 4.11 17.62
C ARG A 181 -22.86 5.31 18.48
N ARG A 182 -23.84 6.00 19.07
CA ARG A 182 -23.62 7.16 19.96
C ARG A 182 -22.72 6.78 21.14
N TRP A 183 -23.04 5.67 21.80
CA TRP A 183 -22.26 5.15 22.92
C TRP A 183 -20.81 4.88 22.51
N PHE A 184 -20.60 4.17 21.40
CA PHE A 184 -19.25 3.84 20.92
C PHE A 184 -18.43 5.11 20.62
N GLU A 185 -19.02 6.08 19.92
CA GLU A 185 -18.36 7.37 19.66
C GLU A 185 -18.02 8.12 20.96
N THR A 186 -18.91 8.06 21.96
CA THR A 186 -18.68 8.67 23.28
C THR A 186 -17.52 7.99 23.98
N VAL A 187 -17.51 6.65 24.08
CA VAL A 187 -16.43 5.88 24.72
C VAL A 187 -15.10 6.11 24.01
N LEU A 188 -15.08 6.12 22.68
CA LEU A 188 -13.87 6.42 21.90
C LEU A 188 -13.33 7.83 22.14
N ALA A 189 -14.20 8.82 22.32
CA ALA A 189 -13.82 10.21 22.50
C ALA A 189 -13.25 10.48 23.90
N THR A 190 -13.76 9.79 24.91
CA THR A 190 -13.57 10.16 26.33
C THR A 190 -12.81 9.14 27.17
N SER A 191 -12.60 7.91 26.68
CA SER A 191 -11.77 6.90 27.36
C SER A 191 -10.32 6.92 26.87
N PRO A 192 -9.36 6.32 27.61
CA PRO A 192 -7.97 6.19 27.15
C PRO A 192 -7.79 5.39 25.85
N LEU A 193 -8.84 4.68 25.40
CA LEU A 193 -8.91 4.08 24.08
C LEU A 193 -8.70 5.12 22.97
N ALA A 194 -9.02 6.39 23.23
CA ALA A 194 -8.70 7.56 22.42
C ALA A 194 -7.25 7.59 21.93
N ALA A 195 -6.30 7.57 22.87
CA ALA A 195 -4.88 7.74 22.60
C ALA A 195 -4.26 6.49 21.94
N ALA A 196 -4.85 5.32 22.15
CA ALA A 196 -4.45 4.10 21.48
C ALA A 196 -5.02 4.01 20.05
N ALA A 197 -6.29 4.39 19.86
CA ALA A 197 -6.92 4.49 18.55
C ALA A 197 -6.27 5.56 17.67
N ASP A 198 -5.77 6.65 18.26
CA ASP A 198 -4.98 7.68 17.56
C ASP A 198 -3.60 7.15 17.14
N ARG A 199 -2.89 6.41 18.01
CA ARG A 199 -1.60 5.78 17.68
C ARG A 199 -1.70 4.77 16.53
N ALA A 200 -2.82 4.05 16.44
CA ALA A 200 -3.09 3.12 15.35
C ALA A 200 -3.60 3.81 14.05
N ARG A 201 -3.79 5.15 14.03
CA ARG A 201 -4.47 5.91 12.96
C ARG A 201 -5.89 5.42 12.64
N LEU A 202 -6.55 4.76 13.59
CA LEU A 202 -7.83 4.09 13.36
C LEU A 202 -9.05 4.96 13.75
N ARG A 203 -8.84 6.10 14.41
CA ARG A 203 -9.93 6.88 15.02
C ARG A 203 -11.08 7.30 14.10
N ARG A 204 -10.83 7.57 12.81
CA ARG A 204 -11.88 8.03 11.87
C ARG A 204 -11.70 7.57 10.42
N GLY A 205 -10.68 6.76 10.13
CA GLY A 205 -10.13 6.63 8.78
C GLY A 205 -9.64 7.98 8.24
N GLY A 206 -9.18 7.99 6.99
CA GLY A 206 -8.94 9.25 6.28
C GLY A 206 -10.24 10.06 6.19
N ALA A 207 -10.11 11.38 6.09
CA ALA A 207 -11.26 12.26 5.87
C ALA A 207 -12.14 11.71 4.74
N PRO A 208 -13.47 11.61 4.93
CA PRO A 208 -14.36 11.20 3.85
C PRO A 208 -14.04 12.03 2.61
N ARG A 209 -13.82 11.37 1.48
CA ARG A 209 -13.58 12.08 0.23
C ARG A 209 -14.89 12.76 -0.19
N GLU A 210 -15.01 14.06 0.07
CA GLU A 210 -16.13 14.88 -0.40
C GLU A 210 -15.76 15.55 -1.72
N GLY A 211 -16.54 15.25 -2.77
CA GLY A 211 -16.43 15.90 -4.08
C GLY A 211 -15.80 15.06 -5.19
N GLY A 212 -16.57 14.83 -6.25
CA GLY A 212 -16.15 14.84 -7.66
C GLY A 212 -15.06 13.89 -8.20
N GLN A 213 -14.28 13.18 -7.39
CA GLN A 213 -13.31 12.20 -7.88
C GLN A 213 -13.75 10.79 -7.47
N ILE A 214 -14.70 10.29 -8.27
CA ILE A 214 -15.17 8.91 -8.38
C ILE A 214 -15.61 8.29 -7.04
N ASP A 215 -16.81 8.63 -6.59
CA ASP A 215 -17.74 7.71 -5.90
C ASP A 215 -19.08 8.40 -5.61
N VAL A 216 -19.74 8.91 -6.66
CA VAL A 216 -21.20 9.03 -6.63
C VAL A 216 -21.71 7.90 -7.50
N ARG A 217 -22.31 6.86 -6.88
CA ARG A 217 -23.08 5.91 -7.68
C ARG A 217 -24.22 6.68 -8.31
N PRO A 218 -24.35 6.70 -9.64
CA PRO A 218 -25.61 7.09 -10.20
C PRO A 218 -26.71 6.13 -9.72
N ARG A 219 -27.83 6.68 -9.27
CA ARG A 219 -29.01 5.87 -8.98
C ARG A 219 -29.42 5.19 -10.27
N ALA A 220 -29.31 3.86 -10.32
CA ALA A 220 -29.43 3.10 -11.57
C ALA A 220 -30.75 3.37 -12.31
N ALA A 221 -31.85 3.53 -11.56
CA ALA A 221 -33.14 3.90 -12.10
C ALA A 221 -33.15 5.30 -12.74
N GLU A 222 -32.49 6.28 -12.13
CA GLU A 222 -32.40 7.65 -12.65
C GLU A 222 -31.47 7.72 -13.86
N ILE A 223 -30.36 6.98 -13.87
CA ILE A 223 -29.49 6.91 -15.06
C ILE A 223 -30.18 6.20 -16.21
N SER A 224 -30.91 5.12 -15.96
CA SER A 224 -31.70 4.47 -17.02
C SER A 224 -32.71 5.45 -17.59
N ALA A 225 -33.46 6.15 -16.73
CA ALA A 225 -34.43 7.14 -17.16
C ALA A 225 -33.79 8.29 -17.95
N MET A 226 -32.63 8.81 -17.53
CA MET A 226 -31.90 9.85 -18.25
C MET A 226 -31.28 9.33 -19.57
N ALA A 227 -30.83 8.07 -19.61
CA ALA A 227 -30.33 7.44 -20.82
C ALA A 227 -31.46 7.25 -21.84
N ASP A 228 -32.62 6.77 -21.41
CA ASP A 228 -33.81 6.62 -22.24
C ASP A 228 -34.29 8.00 -22.77
N LEU A 229 -34.29 9.03 -21.92
CA LEU A 229 -34.56 10.42 -22.31
C LEU A 229 -33.55 10.94 -23.33
N SER A 230 -32.26 10.66 -23.13
CA SER A 230 -31.20 11.06 -24.05
C SER A 230 -31.31 10.34 -25.41
N VAL A 231 -31.65 9.05 -25.40
CA VAL A 231 -31.90 8.27 -26.63
C VAL A 231 -33.13 8.81 -27.36
N ALA A 232 -34.22 9.12 -26.64
CA ALA A 232 -35.43 9.72 -27.20
C ALA A 232 -35.16 11.11 -27.81
N LEU A 233 -34.41 11.97 -27.11
CA LEU A 233 -34.01 13.30 -27.62
C LEU A 233 -33.10 13.21 -28.84
N ASN A 234 -32.28 12.17 -28.93
CA ASN A 234 -31.35 11.96 -30.05
C ASN A 234 -31.95 11.15 -31.21
N ALA A 235 -33.16 10.61 -31.08
CA ALA A 235 -33.79 9.75 -32.09
C ALA A 235 -34.02 10.43 -33.46
N GLY A 236 -34.04 11.77 -33.50
CA GLY A 236 -34.13 12.57 -34.73
C GLY A 236 -32.84 13.30 -35.14
N GLN A 237 -31.78 13.24 -34.32
CA GLN A 237 -30.50 13.90 -34.59
C GLN A 237 -29.66 13.00 -35.51
N ARG A 238 -29.81 13.13 -36.83
CA ARG A 238 -28.90 12.48 -37.79
C ARG A 238 -27.47 12.96 -37.49
N LYS A 239 -26.57 12.06 -37.08
CA LYS A 239 -25.14 12.35 -36.98
C LYS A 239 -24.69 12.93 -38.32
N LYS A 240 -24.17 14.16 -38.32
CA LYS A 240 -23.35 14.63 -39.45
C LYS A 240 -22.27 13.57 -39.66
N ALA A 241 -22.08 13.11 -40.90
CA ALA A 241 -21.12 12.08 -41.25
C ALA A 241 -19.79 12.35 -40.54
N SER A 242 -19.25 11.35 -39.83
CA SER A 242 -18.05 11.58 -39.05
C SER A 242 -16.90 11.90 -40.01
N GLN A 243 -15.89 12.64 -39.53
CA GLN A 243 -14.70 12.96 -40.32
C GLN A 243 -14.05 11.72 -40.93
N ARG A 244 -14.20 10.56 -40.26
CA ARG A 244 -13.71 9.26 -40.70
C ARG A 244 -14.52 8.67 -41.87
N ASP A 245 -15.81 8.93 -41.92
CA ASP A 245 -16.68 8.52 -43.03
C ASP A 245 -16.41 9.40 -44.25
N ALA A 246 -16.27 10.71 -44.05
CA ALA A 246 -15.87 11.65 -45.12
C ALA A 246 -14.46 11.36 -45.68
N GLU A 247 -13.52 10.94 -44.83
CA GLU A 247 -12.18 10.49 -45.26
C GLU A 247 -12.23 9.15 -45.99
N LYS A 248 -13.11 8.24 -45.58
CA LYS A 248 -13.32 6.95 -46.26
C LYS A 248 -13.93 7.15 -47.64
N ASP A 249 -14.95 7.98 -47.76
CA ASP A 249 -15.58 8.32 -49.04
C ASP A 249 -14.60 9.04 -49.98
N LYS A 250 -13.76 9.95 -49.46
CA LYS A 250 -12.66 10.57 -50.23
C LYS A 250 -11.62 9.54 -50.70
N LYS A 251 -11.28 8.57 -49.85
CA LYS A 251 -10.29 7.53 -50.17
C LYS A 251 -10.83 6.53 -51.18
N GLU A 252 -12.12 6.18 -51.11
CA GLU A 252 -12.81 5.34 -52.07
C GLU A 252 -12.98 6.06 -53.43
N ALA A 253 -13.30 7.36 -53.42
CA ALA A 253 -13.31 8.19 -54.63
C ALA A 253 -11.92 8.35 -55.27
N ALA A 254 -10.87 8.50 -54.47
CA ALA A 254 -9.48 8.54 -54.95
C ALA A 254 -9.01 7.19 -55.51
N ALA A 255 -9.43 6.07 -54.91
CA ALA A 255 -9.14 4.73 -55.41
C ALA A 255 -9.87 4.44 -56.75
N ALA A 256 -11.09 4.95 -56.92
CA ALA A 256 -11.81 4.86 -58.19
C ALA A 256 -11.18 5.71 -59.31
N ALA A 257 -10.54 6.84 -58.96
CA ALA A 257 -9.84 7.70 -59.91
C ALA A 257 -8.43 7.18 -60.31
N ALA A 258 -7.82 6.31 -59.50
CA ALA A 258 -6.48 5.76 -59.73
C ALA A 258 -6.46 4.50 -60.64
N GLY A 259 -7.62 4.05 -61.14
CA GLY A 259 -7.78 2.83 -61.93
C GLY A 259 -7.56 2.96 -63.44
N THR A 260 -7.08 4.10 -63.97
CA THR A 260 -6.93 4.30 -65.43
C THR A 260 -5.58 4.91 -65.84
N ALA A 261 -4.80 4.06 -66.55
CA ALA A 261 -3.72 4.36 -67.52
C ALA A 261 -2.25 4.48 -67.00
N PRO A 262 -1.21 4.27 -67.86
CA PRO A 262 -0.33 3.11 -67.77
C PRO A 262 1.15 3.43 -67.45
N ALA A 263 1.88 2.39 -67.09
CA ALA A 263 3.30 2.40 -66.71
C ALA A 263 4.25 2.61 -67.91
N ALA A 264 5.26 3.47 -67.72
CA ALA A 264 6.50 3.49 -68.50
C ALA A 264 7.72 3.63 -67.55
N ALA A 265 8.80 2.98 -67.95
CA ALA A 265 10.00 2.61 -67.19
C ALA A 265 10.94 3.76 -66.76
N ALA A 266 11.79 3.52 -65.76
CA ALA A 266 13.26 3.53 -65.88
C ALA A 266 13.98 3.41 -64.52
N ALA A 267 15.25 3.04 -64.58
CA ALA A 267 16.11 2.42 -63.56
C ALA A 267 16.96 3.37 -62.68
N SER A 268 17.73 2.74 -61.76
CA SER A 268 19.08 3.15 -61.26
C SER A 268 19.10 4.24 -60.17
N SER A 269 19.96 4.27 -59.14
CA SER A 269 21.23 3.60 -58.81
C SER A 269 21.55 3.79 -57.31
N ALA A 270 22.43 2.94 -56.80
CA ALA A 270 23.04 2.94 -55.46
C ALA A 270 23.88 4.20 -55.14
N ASP A 271 24.16 4.43 -53.85
CA ASP A 271 25.55 4.43 -53.36
C ASP A 271 25.66 4.20 -51.85
N ALA A 272 26.80 3.67 -51.44
CA ALA A 272 27.17 3.19 -50.12
C ALA A 272 28.03 4.19 -49.33
N SER A 273 28.04 4.09 -48.00
CA SER A 273 29.30 4.16 -47.23
C SER A 273 29.12 3.47 -45.88
N ALA A 274 30.09 2.62 -45.55
CA ALA A 274 30.17 1.78 -44.36
C ALA A 274 31.39 2.22 -43.50
N PRO A 275 31.71 1.57 -42.36
CA PRO A 275 31.57 2.17 -41.03
C PRO A 275 32.91 2.28 -40.27
N VAL A 276 32.90 2.93 -39.10
CA VAL A 276 33.97 2.79 -38.09
C VAL A 276 33.40 2.02 -36.91
N ALA A 277 33.94 0.82 -36.67
CA ALA A 277 33.50 -0.10 -35.64
C ALA A 277 34.29 0.10 -34.34
N VAL A 278 33.59 0.18 -33.22
CA VAL A 278 34.14 -0.06 -31.87
C VAL A 278 33.28 -1.15 -31.25
N ALA A 279 33.95 -2.19 -30.76
CA ALA A 279 33.37 -3.49 -30.43
C ALA A 279 32.31 -3.41 -29.33
N ALA A 280 31.04 -3.64 -29.70
CA ALA A 280 29.97 -3.94 -28.75
C ALA A 280 30.11 -5.39 -28.29
N VAL A 281 30.25 -5.59 -26.99
CA VAL A 281 30.16 -6.92 -26.37
C VAL A 281 28.71 -7.37 -26.48
N ALA A 282 28.47 -8.40 -27.29
CA ALA A 282 27.14 -8.93 -27.55
C ALA A 282 26.49 -9.50 -26.27
N ALA A 283 25.26 -9.05 -25.98
CA ALA A 283 24.38 -9.59 -24.96
C ALA A 283 23.95 -11.03 -25.29
N THR A 284 24.86 -11.98 -25.08
CA THR A 284 24.64 -13.42 -25.31
C THR A 284 24.61 -14.21 -24.00
N ALA A 285 24.75 -13.53 -22.85
CA ALA A 285 24.55 -14.14 -21.54
C ALA A 285 23.04 -14.32 -21.27
N SER A 286 22.67 -15.52 -20.84
CA SER A 286 21.36 -15.79 -20.23
C SER A 286 21.40 -15.34 -18.77
N GLN A 287 20.35 -14.68 -18.31
CA GLN A 287 20.19 -14.35 -16.88
C GLN A 287 20.08 -15.63 -16.06
N PRO A 288 20.67 -15.68 -14.85
CA PRO A 288 20.54 -16.84 -13.98
C PRO A 288 19.09 -17.00 -13.52
N SER A 289 18.58 -18.24 -13.57
CA SER A 289 17.22 -18.56 -13.12
C SER A 289 16.99 -18.25 -11.63
N SER A 290 18.06 -18.10 -10.85
CA SER A 290 18.01 -17.78 -9.42
C SER A 290 17.34 -16.45 -9.10
N ASN A 291 17.29 -15.49 -10.03
CA ASN A 291 16.59 -14.23 -9.82
C ASN A 291 15.07 -14.40 -9.67
N THR A 292 14.53 -15.57 -10.05
CA THR A 292 13.11 -15.92 -9.89
C THR A 292 12.79 -16.71 -8.61
N ALA A 293 13.78 -17.01 -7.77
CA ALA A 293 13.60 -17.74 -6.51
C ALA A 293 13.00 -16.87 -5.38
N GLU A 294 12.57 -17.51 -4.29
CA GLU A 294 12.14 -16.84 -3.05
C GLU A 294 13.21 -15.86 -2.56
N PRO A 295 12.83 -14.72 -1.95
CA PRO A 295 13.77 -13.71 -1.50
C PRO A 295 14.76 -14.33 -0.52
N ILE A 296 16.05 -14.06 -0.74
CA ILE A 296 17.04 -14.30 0.29
C ILE A 296 16.69 -13.41 1.50
N GLY A 297 16.73 -13.96 2.72
CA GLY A 297 16.32 -13.23 3.93
C GLY A 297 17.10 -11.93 4.11
N ARG A 298 16.57 -11.00 4.91
CA ARG A 298 17.13 -9.65 5.14
C ARG A 298 18.66 -9.62 5.21
N ASP A 299 19.23 -10.41 6.11
CA ASP A 299 20.66 -10.40 6.39
C ASP A 299 21.48 -10.90 5.19
N ALA A 300 20.94 -11.84 4.40
CA ALA A 300 21.56 -12.33 3.17
C ALA A 300 21.48 -11.29 2.04
N SER A 301 20.37 -10.55 1.92
CA SER A 301 20.27 -9.41 0.98
C SER A 301 21.31 -8.33 1.29
N ILE A 302 21.41 -7.95 2.57
CA ILE A 302 22.40 -6.96 3.03
C ILE A 302 23.82 -7.47 2.75
N ALA A 303 24.14 -8.70 3.15
CA ALA A 303 25.47 -9.28 2.94
C ALA A 303 25.84 -9.34 1.45
N LYS A 304 24.88 -9.68 0.58
CA LYS A 304 25.10 -9.70 -0.88
C LYS A 304 25.39 -8.30 -1.43
N ALA A 305 24.64 -7.28 -1.00
CA ALA A 305 24.87 -5.91 -1.42
C ALA A 305 26.24 -5.40 -0.96
N LEU A 306 26.59 -5.63 0.31
CA LEU A 306 27.88 -5.23 0.87
C LEU A 306 29.05 -5.92 0.17
N ALA A 307 28.97 -7.24 -0.06
CA ALA A 307 29.99 -7.97 -0.79
C ALA A 307 30.19 -7.44 -2.22
N ALA A 308 29.12 -6.99 -2.88
CA ALA A 308 29.20 -6.38 -4.21
C ALA A 308 29.85 -4.98 -4.16
N ILE A 309 29.55 -4.19 -3.13
CA ILE A 309 30.18 -2.87 -2.91
C ILE A 309 31.67 -3.03 -2.60
N GLU A 310 32.04 -3.99 -1.75
CA GLU A 310 33.43 -4.33 -1.44
C GLU A 310 34.18 -4.83 -2.68
N ALA A 311 33.55 -5.68 -3.49
CA ALA A 311 34.13 -6.15 -4.76
C ALA A 311 34.38 -5.01 -5.75
N ALA A 312 33.57 -3.95 -5.71
CA ALA A 312 33.78 -2.73 -6.49
C ALA A 312 34.97 -1.87 -6.00
N GLY A 313 35.62 -2.25 -4.90
CA GLY A 313 36.78 -1.55 -4.34
C GLY A 313 36.43 -0.27 -3.58
N LEU A 314 35.16 -0.10 -3.18
CA LEU A 314 34.72 1.06 -2.43
C LEU A 314 35.07 0.90 -0.93
N PRO A 315 35.71 1.90 -0.30
CA PRO A 315 36.13 1.77 1.09
C PRO A 315 34.91 1.74 2.02
N ALA A 316 34.96 0.93 3.08
CA ALA A 316 33.87 0.81 4.05
C ALA A 316 33.47 2.14 4.72
N ALA A 317 34.37 3.13 4.74
CA ALA A 317 34.09 4.47 5.27
C ALA A 317 33.25 5.35 4.32
N SER A 318 33.08 4.96 3.05
CA SER A 318 32.35 5.74 2.05
C SER A 318 30.84 5.50 2.09
N TYR A 319 30.39 4.41 2.73
CA TYR A 319 28.98 4.12 2.88
C TYR A 319 28.60 3.79 4.33
N ALA A 320 27.34 4.05 4.70
CA ALA A 320 26.82 3.75 6.02
C ALA A 320 25.56 2.88 5.89
N LEU A 321 25.52 1.77 6.63
CA LEU A 321 24.35 0.88 6.69
C LEU A 321 23.51 1.20 7.93
N HIS A 322 22.20 1.29 7.74
CA HIS A 322 21.24 1.40 8.83
C HIS A 322 20.10 0.40 8.63
N THR A 323 19.91 -0.51 9.59
CA THR A 323 18.81 -1.47 9.60
C THR A 323 17.58 -0.87 10.26
N HIS A 324 16.41 -1.06 9.68
CA HIS A 324 15.17 -0.51 10.19
C HIS A 324 13.98 -1.41 9.84
N THR A 325 12.83 -1.18 10.48
CA THR A 325 11.58 -1.81 10.03
C THR A 325 11.21 -1.32 8.62
N PRO A 326 10.55 -2.15 7.79
CA PRO A 326 10.14 -1.71 6.45
C PRO A 326 9.28 -0.45 6.52
N ALA A 327 9.65 0.58 5.76
CA ALA A 327 8.84 1.78 5.62
C ALA A 327 7.83 1.60 4.48
N MET A 328 6.55 1.89 4.74
CA MET A 328 5.48 1.79 3.74
C MET A 328 5.36 3.05 2.87
N ASN A 329 5.87 4.18 3.36
CA ASN A 329 5.81 5.48 2.69
C ASN A 329 7.13 6.26 2.90
N MET A 330 7.31 7.35 2.15
CA MET A 330 8.54 8.14 2.17
C MET A 330 8.75 8.94 3.46
N GLU A 331 7.68 9.32 4.18
CA GLU A 331 7.80 10.00 5.48
C GLU A 331 8.36 9.05 6.53
N ASP A 332 7.86 7.82 6.57
CA ASP A 332 8.38 6.76 7.41
C ASP A 332 9.83 6.45 7.01
N LEU A 333 10.15 6.39 5.71
CA LEU A 333 11.53 6.17 5.26
C LEU A 333 12.48 7.30 5.70
N ARG A 334 12.05 8.57 5.66
CA ARG A 334 12.83 9.69 6.21
C ARG A 334 13.05 9.53 7.72
N ALA A 335 12.04 9.06 8.46
CA ALA A 335 12.13 8.88 9.90
C ALA A 335 12.98 7.68 10.32
N VAL A 336 12.94 6.57 9.54
CA VAL A 336 13.59 5.31 9.91
C VAL A 336 14.92 5.04 9.22
N SER A 337 15.24 5.75 8.13
CA SER A 337 16.50 5.52 7.40
C SER A 337 17.73 5.91 8.20
N GLY A 338 17.60 6.75 9.24
CA GLY A 338 18.68 7.12 10.16
C GLY A 338 19.81 7.97 9.54
N HIS A 339 19.73 8.29 8.25
CA HIS A 339 20.75 9.01 7.50
C HIS A 339 20.27 10.40 7.08
N ALA A 340 21.14 11.41 7.22
CA ALA A 340 20.92 12.76 6.69
C ALA A 340 21.25 12.85 5.18
N GLY A 341 20.73 11.91 4.40
CA GLY A 341 21.02 11.76 2.96
C GLY A 341 19.87 12.17 2.05
N ALA A 342 20.16 12.33 0.76
CA ALA A 342 19.16 12.60 -0.25
C ALA A 342 18.34 11.33 -0.55
N LEU A 343 17.03 11.41 -0.32
CA LEU A 343 16.11 10.33 -0.69
C LEU A 343 15.90 10.31 -2.20
N CYS A 344 16.01 9.12 -2.76
CA CYS A 344 15.77 8.89 -4.18
C CYS A 344 14.63 7.90 -4.37
N LYS A 345 13.98 8.00 -5.52
CA LYS A 345 13.03 7.02 -6.02
C LYS A 345 13.58 6.35 -7.28
N ASN A 346 13.19 5.10 -7.46
CA ASN A 346 13.64 4.26 -8.54
C ASN A 346 12.45 3.87 -9.42
N LEU A 347 12.52 4.18 -10.71
CA LEU A 347 11.48 3.84 -11.69
C LEU A 347 12.01 2.77 -12.63
N PHE A 348 11.45 1.56 -12.54
CA PHE A 348 11.70 0.51 -13.52
C PHE A 348 10.78 0.70 -14.72
N LEU A 349 11.37 0.99 -15.87
CA LEU A 349 10.69 1.40 -17.09
C LEU A 349 10.97 0.41 -18.23
N LYS A 350 9.98 0.22 -19.10
CA LYS A 350 10.08 -0.63 -20.29
C LYS A 350 9.50 0.09 -21.50
N ALA A 351 10.28 0.19 -22.56
CA ALA A 351 9.83 0.73 -23.82
C ALA A 351 9.00 -0.29 -24.61
N LYS A 352 7.99 0.19 -25.34
CA LYS A 352 7.09 -0.63 -26.16
C LYS A 352 7.81 -1.21 -27.37
N LYS A 353 8.67 -0.42 -28.01
CA LYS A 353 9.47 -0.80 -29.18
C LYS A 353 10.94 -0.55 -28.85
N ALA A 354 11.83 -1.33 -29.48
CA ALA A 354 13.26 -1.06 -29.44
C ALA A 354 13.54 0.29 -30.10
N ARG A 355 14.62 0.97 -29.67
CA ARG A 355 15.10 2.16 -30.37
C ARG A 355 15.35 1.82 -31.83
N ALA A 356 14.95 2.74 -32.71
CA ALA A 356 15.19 2.58 -34.14
C ALA A 356 16.69 2.51 -34.42
N GLY A 357 17.14 1.45 -35.08
CA GLY A 357 18.54 1.26 -35.45
C GLY A 357 19.45 0.62 -34.39
N ASP A 358 18.93 0.28 -33.20
CA ASP A 358 19.69 -0.40 -32.14
C ASP A 358 19.11 -1.80 -31.87
N PRO A 359 19.64 -2.87 -32.50
CA PRO A 359 19.18 -4.23 -32.30
C PRO A 359 19.58 -4.80 -30.93
N THR A 360 20.48 -4.14 -30.19
CA THR A 360 20.95 -4.57 -28.87
C THR A 360 20.12 -3.96 -27.74
N ASP A 361 19.14 -3.12 -28.08
CA ASP A 361 18.31 -2.44 -27.11
C ASP A 361 17.40 -3.39 -26.33
N SER A 362 17.71 -3.57 -25.05
CA SER A 362 16.91 -4.36 -24.13
C SER A 362 15.54 -3.75 -23.83
N ARG A 363 15.34 -2.46 -24.13
CA ARG A 363 14.14 -1.65 -23.84
C ARG A 363 13.87 -1.42 -22.36
N MET A 364 14.68 -1.97 -21.46
CA MET A 364 14.46 -1.93 -20.02
C MET A 364 15.42 -0.95 -19.38
N TRP A 365 14.88 -0.14 -18.49
CA TRP A 365 15.58 0.98 -17.86
C TRP A 365 15.30 1.01 -16.36
N LEU A 366 16.32 1.30 -15.58
CA LEU A 366 16.20 1.69 -14.19
C LEU A 366 16.57 3.17 -14.07
N LEU A 367 15.58 4.01 -13.77
CA LEU A 367 15.77 5.45 -13.61
C LEU A 367 15.84 5.82 -12.13
N LEU A 368 16.96 6.42 -11.71
CA LEU A 368 17.13 7.02 -10.39
C LEU A 368 16.83 8.52 -10.47
N ALA A 369 15.95 9.02 -9.61
CA ALA A 369 15.66 10.44 -9.48
C ALA A 369 15.47 10.80 -8.01
N ARG A 370 15.60 12.08 -7.66
CA ARG A 370 15.21 12.55 -6.33
C ARG A 370 13.74 12.27 -6.06
N ASP A 371 13.40 12.05 -4.80
CA ASP A 371 12.01 11.82 -4.40
C ASP A 371 11.09 12.96 -4.86
N GLU A 372 11.53 14.21 -4.69
CA GLU A 372 10.73 15.40 -4.99
C GLU A 372 10.65 15.72 -6.50
N THR A 373 11.51 15.12 -7.35
CA THR A 373 11.51 15.40 -8.79
C THR A 373 10.19 14.95 -9.42
N LYS A 374 9.47 15.86 -10.07
CA LYS A 374 8.26 15.51 -10.85
C LYS A 374 8.64 14.87 -12.19
N THR A 375 8.56 13.56 -12.27
CA THR A 375 8.94 12.79 -13.47
C THR A 375 7.81 12.74 -14.52
N ASP A 376 8.10 13.06 -15.78
CA ASP A 376 7.18 12.93 -16.92
C ASP A 376 7.64 11.80 -17.86
N LEU A 377 6.84 10.74 -17.98
CA LEU A 377 7.15 9.59 -18.85
C LEU A 377 7.33 9.96 -20.33
N LYS A 378 6.68 11.04 -20.80
CA LYS A 378 6.84 11.52 -22.18
C LYS A 378 8.20 12.18 -22.38
N ALA A 379 8.63 13.00 -21.41
CA ALA A 379 9.94 13.64 -21.43
C ALA A 379 11.05 12.60 -21.31
N ILE A 380 10.91 11.66 -20.35
CA ILE A 380 11.82 10.54 -20.17
C ILE A 380 11.91 9.69 -21.44
N GLY A 381 10.78 9.34 -22.05
CA GLY A 381 10.77 8.56 -23.29
C GLY A 381 11.46 9.26 -24.46
N ALA A 382 11.32 10.59 -24.56
CA ALA A 382 12.05 11.39 -25.54
C ALA A 382 13.55 11.43 -25.24
N ALA A 383 13.95 11.68 -24.00
CA ALA A 383 15.35 11.74 -23.57
C ALA A 383 16.08 10.40 -23.74
N LEU A 384 15.39 9.28 -23.53
CA LEU A 384 15.92 7.92 -23.73
C LEU A 384 15.90 7.44 -25.19
N GLY A 385 15.46 8.28 -26.14
CA GLY A 385 15.45 7.98 -27.57
C GLY A 385 14.30 7.11 -28.08
N TYR A 386 13.22 6.93 -27.29
CA TYR A 386 12.03 6.17 -27.70
C TYR A 386 10.87 7.06 -28.20
N GLY A 387 10.94 8.37 -27.98
CA GLY A 387 9.89 9.33 -28.32
C GLY A 387 8.76 9.41 -27.29
N LYS A 388 7.82 10.32 -27.52
CA LYS A 388 6.92 10.88 -26.49
C LYS A 388 5.93 9.91 -25.82
N VAL A 389 5.64 8.72 -26.37
CA VAL A 389 4.59 7.82 -25.83
C VAL A 389 4.98 6.34 -25.90
N GLN A 390 6.28 6.05 -25.77
CA GLN A 390 6.78 4.68 -25.94
C GLN A 390 7.28 4.04 -24.64
N VAL A 391 7.35 4.75 -23.51
CA VAL A 391 7.85 4.21 -22.24
C VAL A 391 6.73 4.08 -21.22
N ARG A 392 6.72 2.97 -20.48
CA ARG A 392 5.77 2.64 -19.41
C ARG A 392 6.51 2.00 -18.23
N PHE A 393 5.85 1.85 -17.09
CA PHE A 393 6.38 1.01 -16.01
C PHE A 393 6.56 -0.44 -16.47
N GLY A 394 7.68 -1.05 -16.09
CA GLY A 394 7.93 -2.47 -16.29
C GLY A 394 7.00 -3.32 -15.43
N ALA A 395 6.76 -4.57 -15.84
CA ALA A 395 5.95 -5.51 -15.07
C ALA A 395 6.75 -6.11 -13.92
N ASP A 396 6.10 -6.51 -12.83
CA ASP A 396 6.75 -7.12 -11.66
C ASP A 396 7.56 -8.38 -12.02
N LYS A 397 7.09 -9.16 -13.00
CA LYS A 397 7.83 -10.33 -13.51
C LYS A 397 9.16 -9.91 -14.15
N ASP A 398 9.16 -8.86 -14.99
CA ASP A 398 10.37 -8.37 -15.65
C ASP A 398 11.36 -7.81 -14.60
N LEU A 399 10.86 -7.13 -13.57
CA LEU A 399 11.65 -6.60 -12.47
C LEU A 399 12.33 -7.72 -11.68
N LEU A 400 11.58 -8.75 -11.29
CA LEU A 400 12.11 -9.90 -10.56
C LEU A 400 13.12 -10.68 -11.41
N GLU A 401 12.79 -10.97 -12.67
CA GLU A 401 13.66 -11.75 -13.57
C GLU A 401 15.02 -11.08 -13.82
N ASN A 402 15.05 -9.76 -13.99
CA ASN A 402 16.28 -9.05 -14.38
C ASN A 402 17.04 -8.43 -13.20
N LEU A 403 16.33 -7.93 -12.17
CA LEU A 403 16.97 -7.26 -11.02
C LEU A 403 16.83 -8.05 -9.72
N GLY A 404 16.08 -9.16 -9.68
CA GLY A 404 15.85 -9.91 -8.44
C GLY A 404 15.13 -9.10 -7.36
N ALA A 405 14.43 -8.02 -7.74
CA ALA A 405 13.80 -7.07 -6.83
C ALA A 405 12.28 -7.13 -6.93
N ARG A 406 11.58 -6.79 -5.83
CA ARG A 406 10.12 -6.61 -5.83
C ARG A 406 9.75 -5.13 -5.87
N LYS A 407 8.48 -4.87 -6.17
CA LYS A 407 7.93 -3.52 -6.06
C LYS A 407 8.08 -3.01 -4.63
N GLY A 408 8.77 -1.89 -4.45
CA GLY A 408 9.09 -1.31 -3.14
C GLY A 408 10.52 -1.60 -2.66
N GLU A 409 11.22 -2.55 -3.28
CA GLU A 409 12.64 -2.89 -2.97
C GLU A 409 13.58 -2.49 -4.12
N VAL A 410 13.05 -1.78 -5.12
CA VAL A 410 13.80 -1.38 -6.32
C VAL A 410 14.92 -0.43 -5.91
N SER A 411 16.15 -0.79 -6.26
CA SER A 411 17.36 -0.05 -5.92
C SER A 411 18.39 -0.19 -7.04
N PRO A 412 19.23 0.83 -7.31
CA PRO A 412 20.38 0.70 -8.19
C PRO A 412 21.37 -0.38 -7.73
N LEU A 413 21.41 -0.70 -6.43
CA LEU A 413 22.23 -1.79 -5.92
C LEU A 413 21.81 -3.16 -6.48
N ALA A 414 20.58 -3.30 -6.99
CA ALA A 414 20.10 -4.51 -7.65
C ALA A 414 20.82 -4.83 -8.98
N ALA A 415 21.64 -3.92 -9.50
CA ALA A 415 22.48 -4.14 -10.68
C ALA A 415 23.39 -5.37 -10.55
N VAL A 416 23.80 -5.77 -9.33
CA VAL A 416 24.58 -7.01 -9.10
C VAL A 416 23.82 -8.27 -9.53
N ASN A 417 22.48 -8.23 -9.56
CA ASN A 417 21.66 -9.35 -10.00
C ASN A 417 21.52 -9.43 -11.52
N ASP A 418 21.81 -8.33 -12.24
CA ASP A 418 21.65 -8.22 -13.69
C ASP A 418 22.95 -8.59 -14.43
N THR A 419 23.34 -9.86 -14.36
CA THR A 419 24.60 -10.31 -14.95
C THR A 419 24.61 -10.35 -16.47
N ALA A 420 23.43 -10.33 -17.11
CA ALA A 420 23.32 -10.22 -18.57
C ALA A 420 23.07 -8.79 -19.08
N LEU A 421 23.22 -7.78 -18.21
CA LEU A 421 23.16 -6.35 -18.55
C LEU A 421 21.89 -5.99 -19.34
N ARG A 422 20.75 -6.53 -18.89
CA ARG A 422 19.45 -6.36 -19.55
C ARG A 422 18.80 -5.04 -19.20
N VAL A 423 19.13 -4.43 -18.07
CA VAL A 423 18.53 -3.18 -17.59
C VAL A 423 19.55 -2.07 -17.68
N ARG A 424 19.27 -1.09 -18.54
CA ARG A 424 20.11 0.10 -18.67
C ARG A 424 19.82 1.07 -17.53
N ILE A 425 20.82 1.82 -17.08
CA ILE A 425 20.65 2.71 -15.93
C ILE A 425 20.67 4.16 -16.40
N ALA A 426 19.69 4.94 -15.94
CA ALA A 426 19.61 6.36 -16.19
C ALA A 426 19.48 7.13 -14.87
N PHE A 427 20.16 8.25 -14.74
CA PHE A 427 20.03 9.16 -13.61
C PHE A 427 19.35 10.44 -14.06
N ASP A 428 18.50 11.01 -13.21
CA ASP A 428 18.01 12.36 -13.40
C ASP A 428 19.19 13.34 -13.30
N GLU A 429 19.34 14.20 -14.31
CA GLU A 429 20.47 15.14 -14.39
C GLU A 429 20.55 16.06 -13.16
N THR A 430 19.44 16.28 -12.46
CA THR A 430 19.38 17.06 -11.22
C THR A 430 20.20 16.45 -10.07
N LEU A 431 20.52 15.15 -10.16
CA LEU A 431 21.40 14.47 -9.20
C LEU A 431 22.86 14.90 -9.35
N ALA A 432 23.29 15.44 -10.50
CA ALA A 432 24.69 15.79 -10.73
C ALA A 432 25.24 16.82 -9.72
N GLY A 433 24.38 17.65 -9.14
CA GLY A 433 24.72 18.62 -8.08
C GLY A 433 24.54 18.10 -6.66
N GLU A 434 24.14 16.85 -6.46
CA GLU A 434 23.87 16.30 -5.14
C GLU A 434 25.18 16.00 -4.40
N THR A 435 25.33 16.60 -3.23
CA THR A 435 26.52 16.46 -2.38
C THR A 435 26.24 15.62 -1.15
N ALA A 436 24.97 15.48 -0.75
CA ALA A 436 24.57 14.57 0.30
C ALA A 436 24.65 13.11 -0.20
N PRO A 437 25.02 12.16 0.67
CA PRO A 437 24.92 10.74 0.34
C PRO A 437 23.49 10.36 -0.09
N LEU A 438 23.36 9.53 -1.10
CA LEU A 438 22.09 8.98 -1.55
C LEU A 438 21.68 7.83 -0.64
N VAL A 439 20.40 7.79 -0.25
CA VAL A 439 19.85 6.71 0.56
C VAL A 439 19.25 5.64 -0.36
N LEU A 440 19.81 4.42 -0.32
CA LEU A 440 19.51 3.32 -1.22
C LEU A 440 19.17 2.04 -0.45
N HIS A 441 18.30 1.20 -0.99
CA HIS A 441 18.01 -0.11 -0.38
C HIS A 441 19.06 -1.17 -0.76
N PRO A 442 19.65 -1.89 0.21
CA PRO A 442 20.61 -2.97 -0.06
C PRO A 442 19.89 -4.28 -0.38
N LEU A 443 19.12 -4.30 -1.48
CA LEU A 443 18.32 -5.45 -1.93
C LEU A 443 17.21 -5.88 -0.95
N THR A 444 16.90 -5.06 0.05
CA THR A 444 15.80 -5.23 1.00
C THR A 444 15.33 -3.85 1.46
N ASN A 445 14.02 -3.71 1.70
CA ASN A 445 13.43 -2.49 2.27
C ASN A 445 13.54 -2.40 3.81
N GLU A 446 14.13 -3.41 4.45
CA GLU A 446 14.42 -3.46 5.90
C GLU A 446 15.78 -2.84 6.27
N ALA A 447 16.45 -2.23 5.30
CA ALA A 447 17.68 -1.49 5.53
C ALA A 447 17.86 -0.39 4.48
N SER A 448 18.76 0.54 4.80
CA SER A 448 19.20 1.62 3.94
C SER A 448 20.71 1.74 3.99
N ILE A 449 21.33 1.96 2.84
CA ILE A 449 22.73 2.35 2.68
C ILE A 449 22.78 3.81 2.23
N ALA A 450 23.48 4.66 2.97
CA ALA A 450 23.85 6.00 2.52
C ALA A 450 25.17 5.93 1.76
N MET A 451 25.21 6.38 0.51
CA MET A 451 26.39 6.31 -0.36
C MET A 451 26.50 7.56 -1.26
N PRO A 452 27.69 8.17 -1.40
CA PRO A 452 27.92 9.26 -2.36
C PRO A 452 27.57 8.89 -3.80
N LEU A 453 27.06 9.85 -4.57
CA LEU A 453 26.71 9.62 -5.98
C LEU A 453 27.90 9.11 -6.81
N ALA A 454 29.11 9.62 -6.55
CA ALA A 454 30.32 9.19 -7.23
C ALA A 454 30.61 7.70 -7.01
N ASP A 455 30.45 7.23 -5.77
CA ASP A 455 30.67 5.83 -5.39
C ASP A 455 29.59 4.94 -5.98
N LEU A 456 28.33 5.41 -6.03
CA LEU A 456 27.27 4.69 -6.72
C LEU A 456 27.58 4.52 -8.22
N ARG A 457 28.11 5.55 -8.88
CA ARG A 457 28.52 5.44 -10.29
C ARG A 457 29.69 4.47 -10.47
N ALA A 458 30.66 4.47 -9.56
CA ALA A 458 31.78 3.53 -9.57
C ALA A 458 31.29 2.08 -9.37
N TYR A 459 30.37 1.85 -8.44
CA TYR A 459 29.71 0.57 -8.24
C TYR A 459 28.99 0.10 -9.51
N LEU A 460 28.18 0.95 -10.13
CA LEU A 460 27.43 0.58 -11.33
C LEU A 460 28.37 0.27 -12.51
N ALA A 461 29.44 1.06 -12.68
CA ALA A 461 30.48 0.78 -13.66
C ALA A 461 31.16 -0.57 -13.41
N HIS A 462 31.45 -0.91 -12.14
CA HIS A 462 32.01 -2.22 -11.77
C HIS A 462 31.06 -3.38 -12.13
N THR A 463 29.75 -3.20 -11.94
CA THR A 463 28.75 -4.21 -12.36
C THR A 463 28.52 -4.26 -13.88
N GLY A 464 29.23 -3.45 -14.67
CA GLY A 464 29.09 -3.40 -16.14
C GLY A 464 27.95 -2.51 -16.64
N HIS A 465 27.32 -1.73 -15.76
CA HIS A 465 26.19 -0.86 -16.11
C HIS A 465 26.66 0.58 -16.35
N GLU A 466 26.56 1.02 -17.60
CA GLU A 466 26.76 2.42 -17.95
C GLU A 466 25.56 3.27 -17.51
N VAL A 467 25.85 4.42 -16.90
CA VAL A 467 24.84 5.39 -16.43
C VAL A 467 24.73 6.52 -17.45
N VAL A 468 23.52 6.79 -17.92
CA VAL A 468 23.22 7.98 -18.72
C VAL A 468 22.45 9.01 -17.91
N ASP A 469 22.86 10.27 -18.00
CA ASP A 469 22.15 11.37 -17.37
C ASP A 469 21.06 11.90 -18.31
N ILE A 470 19.83 12.03 -17.80
CA ILE A 470 18.68 12.49 -18.57
C ILE A 470 17.87 13.54 -17.82
N LYS A 471 17.25 14.45 -18.56
CA LYS A 471 16.23 15.34 -18.01
C LYS A 471 14.91 14.59 -17.84
N CYS A 472 14.44 14.48 -16.59
CA CYS A 472 13.19 13.77 -16.28
C CYS A 472 11.92 14.64 -16.35
N THR A 473 12.07 15.94 -16.56
CA THR A 473 11.01 16.95 -16.58
C THR A 473 10.79 17.51 -17.98
N ALA A 474 9.61 18.08 -18.23
CA ALA A 474 9.25 18.69 -19.52
C ALA A 474 10.12 19.90 -19.87
#